data_AF-A0A2T7X911-F1
#
_entry.id   AF-A0A2T7X911-F1
#
_cell.length_a   1.000
_cell.length_b   1.000
_cell.length_c   1.000
_cell.angle_alpha   90.00
_cell.angle_beta   90.00
_cell.angle_gamma   90.00
#
_symmetry.space_group_name_H-M   'P 1'
#
loop_
_entity.id
_entity.type
_entity.pdbx_description
1 polymer ?
#
loop_
_entity_poly.entity_id
_entity_poly.type
_entity_poly.pdbx_seq_one_letter_code
_entity_poly.pdbx_strand_id
1 'polypeptide(L)'
;MRLILFGWAALAVSVLVPLLVSLSSWLQTREMRCTDDFEYTFAPLLVTCGERSAGTQVLGWILWAVTVGSLLTAGILAVAALVETRTRVRRRFAIYESWVLTIGVATVLLLTSGILAADQERLGGTNAWIIYASGGSTLLLILILIVHPIIWLAVKQDSGVER
;
A
#
# COMPACT_ATOMS: atom_id res chain seq x y z
N MET A 1 -20.02 6.42 -1.76
CA MET A 1 -19.36 6.69 -0.46
C MET A 1 -18.88 5.41 0.21
N ARG A 2 -19.69 4.34 0.34
CA ARG A 2 -19.21 3.03 0.83
C ARG A 2 -18.02 2.47 0.02
N LEU A 3 -18.04 2.60 -1.32
CA LEU A 3 -16.96 2.15 -2.20
C LEU A 3 -15.60 2.81 -1.88
N ILE A 4 -15.60 4.12 -1.64
CA ILE A 4 -14.39 4.89 -1.30
C ILE A 4 -13.81 4.40 0.03
N LEU A 5 -14.66 4.19 1.03
CA LEU A 5 -14.24 3.72 2.35
C LEU A 5 -13.65 2.30 2.29
N PHE A 6 -14.28 1.39 1.54
CA PHE A 6 -13.73 0.05 1.29
C PHE A 6 -12.44 0.11 0.48
N GLY A 7 -12.34 1.03 -0.49
CA GLY A 7 -11.12 1.24 -1.27
C GLY A 7 -9.95 1.69 -0.40
N TRP A 8 -10.18 2.63 0.53
CA TRP A 8 -9.19 3.04 1.53
C TRP A 8 -8.79 1.92 2.46
N ALA A 9 -9.75 1.13 2.95
CA ALA A 9 -9.46 0.00 3.81
C ALA A 9 -8.60 -1.05 3.08
N ALA A 10 -8.94 -1.37 1.83
CA ALA A 10 -8.18 -2.29 1.00
C ALA A 10 -6.77 -1.76 0.71
N LEU A 11 -6.63 -0.47 0.37
CA LEU A 11 -5.33 0.16 0.16
C LEU A 11 -4.48 0.15 1.45
N ALA A 12 -5.09 0.43 2.60
CA ALA A 12 -4.39 0.39 3.89
C ALA A 12 -3.86 -1.00 4.20
N VAL A 13 -4.66 -2.06 3.99
CA VAL A 13 -4.21 -3.45 4.16
C VAL A 13 -3.03 -3.77 3.23
N SER A 14 -3.10 -3.33 1.97
CA SER A 14 -2.03 -3.57 0.98
C SER A 14 -0.70 -2.92 1.34
N VAL A 15 -0.71 -1.87 2.15
CA VAL A 15 0.50 -1.16 2.58
C VAL A 15 0.96 -1.61 3.96
N LEU A 16 0.04 -1.82 4.90
CA LEU A 16 0.36 -2.21 6.28
C LEU A 16 0.97 -3.61 6.37
N VAL A 17 0.50 -4.57 5.56
CA VAL A 17 1.05 -5.94 5.60
C VAL A 17 2.53 -5.97 5.20
N PRO A 18 2.95 -5.43 4.03
CA PRO A 18 4.37 -5.32 3.68
C PRO A 18 5.19 -4.49 4.66
N LEU A 19 4.61 -3.44 5.26
CA LEU A 19 5.27 -2.62 6.26
C LEU A 19 5.57 -3.43 7.54
N LEU A 20 4.61 -4.22 8.03
CA LEU A 20 4.81 -5.07 9.21
C LEU A 20 5.87 -6.14 8.95
N VAL A 21 5.86 -6.74 7.76
CA VAL A 21 6.90 -7.70 7.34
C VAL A 21 8.26 -7.00 7.28
N SER A 22 8.35 -5.82 6.69
CA SER A 22 9.57 -5.00 6.63
C SER A 22 10.07 -4.55 8.01
N LEU A 23 9.16 -4.24 8.93
CA LEU A 23 9.52 -3.89 10.31
C LEU A 23 10.06 -5.12 11.05
N SER A 24 9.41 -6.28 10.87
CA SER A 24 9.90 -7.54 11.43
C SER A 24 11.28 -7.90 10.90
N SER A 25 11.55 -7.65 9.61
CA SER A 25 12.85 -7.88 9.00
C SER A 25 13.92 -6.95 9.58
N TRP A 26 13.61 -5.66 9.72
CA TRP A 26 14.51 -4.71 10.35
C TRP A 26 14.89 -5.11 11.78
N LEU A 27 13.92 -5.60 12.56
CA LEU A 27 14.18 -6.09 13.91
C LEU A 27 15.11 -7.32 13.89
N GLN A 28 14.89 -8.27 12.98
CA GLN A 28 15.72 -9.47 12.84
C GLN A 28 17.17 -9.17 12.41
N THR A 29 17.39 -8.17 11.54
CA THR A 29 18.75 -7.77 11.13
C THR A 29 19.61 -7.25 12.27
N ARG A 30 19.02 -6.88 13.41
CA ARG A 30 19.77 -6.47 14.60
C ARG A 30 20.28 -7.65 15.42
N GLU A 31 19.81 -8.86 15.15
CA GLU A 31 20.31 -10.07 15.80
C GLU A 31 21.56 -10.57 15.06
N MET A 32 22.69 -10.66 15.78
CA MET A 32 23.98 -11.11 15.20
C MET A 32 23.93 -12.52 14.59
N ARG A 33 22.90 -13.31 14.87
CA ARG A 33 22.72 -14.67 14.33
C ARG A 33 22.14 -14.71 12.92
N CYS A 34 21.62 -13.58 12.43
CA CYS A 34 20.89 -13.51 11.18
C CYS A 34 21.67 -12.81 10.06
N THR A 35 22.92 -12.37 10.28
CA THR A 35 23.65 -11.56 9.30
C THR A 35 24.12 -12.32 8.06
N ASP A 36 24.41 -13.62 8.19
CA ASP A 36 25.05 -14.38 7.11
C ASP A 36 24.04 -15.06 6.16
N ASP A 37 22.85 -15.42 6.64
CA ASP A 37 21.81 -16.14 5.87
C ASP A 37 20.47 -15.36 5.81
N PHE A 38 20.53 -14.03 5.77
CA PHE A 38 19.33 -13.21 5.65
C PHE A 38 18.78 -13.24 4.22
N GLU A 39 17.57 -13.78 4.06
CA GLU A 39 16.85 -13.76 2.79
C GLU A 39 15.48 -13.11 2.98
N TYR A 40 15.25 -12.04 2.24
CA TYR A 40 13.94 -11.39 2.13
C TYR A 40 13.41 -11.68 0.74
N THR A 41 12.15 -12.07 0.62
CA THR A 41 11.51 -12.31 -0.68
C THR A 41 10.20 -11.54 -0.74
N PHE A 42 9.85 -11.02 -1.92
CA PHE A 42 8.56 -10.37 -2.12
C PHE A 42 7.49 -11.38 -2.56
N ALA A 43 7.85 -12.37 -3.37
CA ALA A 43 6.96 -13.45 -3.79
C ALA A 43 7.68 -14.80 -3.62
N PRO A 44 7.44 -15.54 -2.51
CA PRO A 44 6.52 -15.25 -1.40
C PRO A 44 6.95 -14.05 -0.55
N LEU A 45 6.00 -13.36 0.12
CA LEU A 45 6.32 -12.22 1.00
C LEU A 45 6.85 -12.73 2.34
N LEU A 46 8.16 -12.90 2.45
CA LEU A 46 8.78 -13.59 3.58
C LEU A 46 10.14 -13.01 3.95
N VAL A 47 10.45 -13.11 5.25
CA VAL A 47 11.77 -12.82 5.82
C VAL A 47 12.22 -14.08 6.53
N THR A 48 13.41 -14.58 6.21
CA THR A 48 13.99 -15.74 6.89
C THR A 48 15.47 -15.56 7.15
N CYS A 49 15.91 -16.04 8.30
CA CYS A 49 17.32 -16.27 8.63
C CYS A 49 17.55 -17.79 8.55
N GLY A 50 18.22 -18.27 7.51
CA GLY A 50 18.47 -19.71 7.31
C GLY A 50 17.35 -20.48 6.60
N GLU A 51 17.29 -21.79 6.82
CA GLU A 51 16.48 -22.71 6.02
C GLU A 51 14.97 -22.47 6.12
N ARG A 52 14.28 -22.44 4.97
CA ARG A 52 12.85 -22.14 4.88
C ARG A 52 12.02 -23.39 5.16
N SER A 53 11.33 -23.41 6.30
CA SER A 53 10.30 -24.43 6.55
C SER A 53 9.14 -24.32 5.54
N ALA A 54 8.47 -25.43 5.23
CA ALA A 54 7.29 -25.40 4.35
C ALA A 54 6.17 -24.49 4.90
N GLY A 55 6.01 -24.44 6.23
CA GLY A 55 5.00 -23.59 6.88
C GLY A 55 5.26 -22.09 6.68
N THR A 56 6.52 -21.65 6.75
CA THR A 56 6.86 -20.24 6.52
C THR A 56 6.68 -19.85 5.06
N GLN A 57 6.99 -20.74 4.11
CA GLN A 57 6.71 -20.46 2.68
C GLN A 57 5.21 -20.28 2.40
N VAL A 58 4.35 -21.14 2.96
CA VAL A 58 2.89 -21.02 2.81
C VAL A 58 2.40 -19.68 3.39
N LEU A 59 2.86 -19.31 4.57
CA LEU A 59 2.51 -18.02 5.18
C LEU A 59 2.92 -16.85 4.28
N GLY A 60 4.13 -16.88 3.71
CA GLY A 60 4.61 -15.83 2.83
C GLY A 60 3.78 -15.68 1.56
N TRP A 61 3.31 -16.79 0.97
CA TRP A 61 2.36 -16.74 -0.15
C TRP A 61 0.99 -16.17 0.24
N ILE A 62 0.49 -16.50 1.42
CA ILE A 62 -0.76 -15.92 1.94
C ILE A 62 -0.61 -14.40 2.11
N LEU A 63 0.47 -13.94 2.74
CA LEU A 63 0.72 -12.51 2.95
C LEU A 63 0.90 -11.76 1.62
N TRP A 64 1.60 -12.36 0.65
CA TRP A 64 1.70 -11.84 -0.71
C TRP A 64 0.32 -11.74 -1.38
N ALA A 65 -0.48 -12.80 -1.32
CA ALA A 65 -1.81 -12.83 -1.92
C ALA A 65 -2.76 -11.81 -1.28
N VAL A 66 -2.69 -11.62 0.04
CA VAL A 66 -3.43 -10.58 0.76
C VAL A 66 -3.00 -9.19 0.30
N THR A 67 -1.69 -8.96 0.17
CA THR A 67 -1.12 -7.68 -0.28
C THR A 67 -1.57 -7.32 -1.69
N VAL A 68 -1.32 -8.22 -2.66
CA VAL A 68 -1.65 -8.00 -4.07
C VAL A 68 -3.17 -7.97 -4.27
N GLY A 69 -3.90 -8.90 -3.65
CA GLY A 69 -5.35 -8.98 -3.76
C GLY A 69 -6.06 -7.74 -3.20
N SER A 70 -5.59 -7.20 -2.07
CA SER A 70 -6.13 -5.95 -1.51
C SER A 70 -5.78 -4.73 -2.37
N LEU A 71 -4.57 -4.67 -2.94
CA LEU A 71 -4.18 -3.61 -3.87
C LEU A 71 -5.04 -3.61 -5.15
N LEU A 72 -5.28 -4.78 -5.75
CA LEU A 72 -6.15 -4.92 -6.91
C LEU A 72 -7.59 -4.53 -6.57
N THR A 73 -8.09 -4.97 -5.42
CA THR A 73 -9.43 -4.60 -4.93
C THR A 73 -9.55 -3.09 -4.75
N ALA A 74 -8.54 -2.43 -4.17
CA ALA A 74 -8.50 -0.98 -4.03
C ALA A 74 -8.53 -0.28 -5.40
N GLY A 75 -7.79 -0.79 -6.39
CA GLY A 75 -7.80 -0.28 -7.76
C GLY A 75 -9.16 -0.39 -8.44
N ILE A 76 -9.81 -1.55 -8.34
CA ILE A 76 -11.16 -1.75 -8.88
C ILE A 76 -12.15 -0.78 -8.23
N LEU A 77 -12.09 -0.63 -6.91
CA LEU A 77 -12.98 0.29 -6.17
C LEU A 77 -12.70 1.76 -6.50
N ALA A 78 -11.45 2.14 -6.73
CA ALA A 78 -11.06 3.49 -7.15
C ALA A 78 -11.63 3.82 -8.55
N VAL A 79 -11.48 2.91 -9.51
CA VAL A 79 -12.04 3.05 -10.86
C VAL A 79 -13.57 3.10 -10.80
N ALA A 80 -14.20 2.20 -10.04
CA ALA A 80 -15.65 2.19 -9.86
C ALA A 80 -16.17 3.51 -9.25
N ALA A 81 -15.46 4.07 -8.26
CA ALA A 81 -15.79 5.36 -7.67
C ALA A 81 -15.65 6.52 -8.67
N LEU A 82 -14.60 6.51 -9.51
CA LEU A 82 -14.44 7.50 -10.59
C LEU A 82 -15.57 7.43 -11.64
N VAL A 83 -15.99 6.21 -12.01
CA VAL A 83 -17.10 6.02 -12.95
C VAL A 83 -18.42 6.48 -12.33
N GLU A 84 -18.70 6.10 -11.07
CA GLU A 84 -19.93 6.52 -10.36
C GLU A 84 -19.99 8.05 -10.23
N THR A 85 -18.87 8.70 -9.92
CA THR A 85 -18.83 10.16 -9.76
C THR A 85 -19.03 10.93 -11.07
N ARG A 86 -18.66 10.38 -12.23
CA ARG A 86 -19.00 10.96 -13.54
C ARG A 86 -20.51 10.92 -13.85
N THR A 87 -21.22 9.93 -13.32
CA THR A 87 -22.67 9.77 -13.57
C THR A 87 -23.56 10.60 -12.64
N ARG A 88 -23.02 11.11 -11.52
CA ARG A 88 -23.80 11.88 -10.53
C ARG A 88 -23.39 13.34 -10.49
N VAL A 89 -24.28 14.20 -10.98
CA VAL A 89 -24.08 15.63 -11.27
C VAL A 89 -23.74 16.53 -10.05
N ARG A 90 -23.75 16.05 -8.79
CA ARG A 90 -23.91 16.99 -7.65
C ARG A 90 -23.04 16.85 -6.39
N ARG A 91 -21.90 16.15 -6.41
CA ARG A 91 -20.99 16.19 -5.24
C ARG A 91 -19.53 16.38 -5.67
N ARG A 92 -19.10 17.65 -5.77
CA ARG A 92 -17.68 18.04 -5.94
C ARG A 92 -16.75 17.29 -4.98
N PHE A 93 -17.22 17.06 -3.75
CA PHE A 93 -16.48 16.33 -2.73
C PHE A 93 -16.21 14.85 -3.08
N ALA A 94 -17.20 14.14 -3.62
CA ALA A 94 -17.05 12.72 -3.96
C ALA A 94 -16.10 12.51 -5.15
N ILE A 95 -16.07 13.46 -6.09
CA ILE A 95 -15.11 13.48 -7.21
C ILE A 95 -13.69 13.60 -6.65
N TYR A 96 -13.46 14.54 -5.73
CA TYR A 96 -12.15 14.77 -5.14
C TYR A 96 -11.62 13.53 -4.39
N GLU A 97 -12.42 12.95 -3.49
CA GLU A 97 -12.02 11.74 -2.75
C GLU A 97 -11.68 10.57 -3.68
N SER A 98 -12.42 10.41 -4.77
CA SER A 98 -12.18 9.35 -5.76
C SER A 98 -10.87 9.56 -6.53
N TRP A 99 -10.53 10.81 -6.87
CA TRP A 99 -9.25 11.14 -7.48
C TRP A 99 -8.07 10.91 -6.54
N VAL A 100 -8.18 11.33 -5.29
CA VAL A 100 -7.12 11.10 -4.29
C VAL A 100 -6.89 9.60 -4.08
N LEU A 101 -7.95 8.81 -3.94
CA LEU A 101 -7.85 7.36 -3.84
C LEU A 101 -7.17 6.77 -5.08
N THR A 102 -7.56 7.20 -6.28
CA THR A 102 -7.01 6.69 -7.54
C THR A 102 -5.51 7.01 -7.67
N ILE A 103 -5.11 8.24 -7.37
CA ILE A 103 -3.69 8.65 -7.39
C ILE A 103 -2.90 7.85 -6.36
N GLY A 104 -3.46 7.66 -5.16
CA GLY A 104 -2.86 6.84 -4.10
C GLY A 104 -2.63 5.40 -4.55
N VAL A 105 -3.67 4.74 -5.09
CA VAL A 105 -3.57 3.38 -5.61
C VAL A 105 -2.56 3.29 -6.77
N ALA A 106 -2.61 4.21 -7.72
CA ALA A 106 -1.68 4.24 -8.86
C ALA A 106 -0.23 4.39 -8.40
N THR A 107 0.02 5.25 -7.40
CA THR A 107 1.36 5.45 -6.83
C THR A 107 1.86 4.17 -6.16
N VAL A 108 1.02 3.52 -5.34
CA VAL A 108 1.38 2.26 -4.68
C VAL A 108 1.60 1.14 -5.70
N LEU A 109 0.79 1.06 -6.76
CA LEU A 109 0.99 0.12 -7.86
C LEU A 109 2.31 0.34 -8.56
N LEU A 110 2.66 1.58 -8.91
CA LEU A 110 3.92 1.91 -9.57
C LEU A 110 5.14 1.57 -8.69
N LEU A 111 5.06 1.89 -7.40
CA LEU A 111 6.10 1.50 -6.43
C LEU A 111 6.21 -0.03 -6.34
N THR A 112 5.10 -0.75 -6.28
CA THR A 112 5.08 -2.23 -6.19
C THR A 112 5.58 -2.89 -7.47
N SER A 113 5.24 -2.36 -8.66
CA SER A 113 5.74 -2.89 -9.93
C SER A 113 7.22 -2.59 -10.13
N GLY A 114 7.66 -1.39 -9.72
CA GLY A 114 9.08 -1.05 -9.67
C GLY A 114 9.83 -1.97 -8.70
N ILE A 115 9.16 -2.41 -7.62
CA ILE A 115 9.69 -3.43 -6.74
C ILE A 115 9.94 -4.71 -7.54
N LEU A 116 8.87 -5.32 -8.04
CA LEU A 116 8.92 -6.61 -8.73
C LEU A 116 9.93 -6.64 -9.90
N ALA A 117 10.08 -5.55 -10.64
CA ALA A 117 11.03 -5.46 -11.75
C ALA A 117 12.49 -5.47 -11.28
N ALA A 118 12.83 -4.76 -10.19
CA ALA A 118 14.22 -4.71 -9.70
C ALA A 118 14.59 -5.94 -8.86
N ASP A 119 13.62 -6.67 -8.30
CA ASP A 119 13.86 -7.95 -7.59
C ASP A 119 14.42 -9.01 -8.56
N GLN A 120 14.01 -8.99 -9.83
CA GLN A 120 14.48 -9.94 -10.84
C GLN A 120 15.96 -9.75 -11.21
N GLU A 121 16.54 -8.57 -10.99
CA GLU A 121 17.92 -8.27 -11.40
C GLU A 121 18.96 -8.44 -10.27
N ARG A 122 18.55 -8.61 -9.00
CA ARG A 122 19.48 -8.64 -7.85
C ARG A 122 19.55 -9.99 -7.13
N LEU A 123 20.45 -10.85 -7.62
CA LEU A 123 21.12 -11.89 -6.86
C LEU A 123 21.97 -11.27 -5.74
N GLY A 124 21.49 -11.26 -4.49
CA GLY A 124 22.34 -11.16 -3.28
C GLY A 124 22.59 -9.79 -2.64
N GLY A 125 21.89 -8.71 -3.04
CA GLY A 125 22.11 -7.36 -2.49
C GLY A 125 20.93 -6.80 -1.71
N THR A 126 20.96 -6.96 -0.39
CA THR A 126 20.14 -6.34 0.68
C THR A 126 18.86 -5.62 0.25
N ASN A 127 17.71 -6.23 0.57
CA ASN A 127 16.35 -5.78 0.27
C ASN A 127 15.85 -4.54 1.03
N ALA A 128 16.75 -3.58 1.31
CA ALA A 128 16.45 -2.32 1.98
C ALA A 128 15.46 -1.43 1.19
N TRP A 129 15.41 -1.58 -0.13
CA TRP A 129 14.53 -0.84 -1.04
C TRP A 129 13.04 -1.16 -0.84
N ILE A 130 12.68 -2.37 -0.41
CA ILE A 130 11.30 -2.74 -0.06
C ILE A 130 10.84 -2.03 1.23
N ILE A 131 11.76 -1.81 2.17
CA ILE A 131 11.53 -1.01 3.39
C ILE A 131 11.27 0.45 3.00
N TYR A 132 12.05 1.02 2.07
CA TYR A 132 11.85 2.39 1.60
C TYR A 132 10.56 2.58 0.80
N ALA A 133 10.17 1.60 -0.02
CA ALA A 133 8.94 1.67 -0.79
C ALA A 133 7.68 1.43 0.06
N SER A 134 7.74 0.50 1.03
CA SER A 134 6.66 0.29 2.02
C SER A 134 6.54 1.50 2.96
N GLY A 135 7.68 2.03 3.42
CA GLY A 135 7.76 3.25 4.22
C GLY A 135 7.25 4.47 3.46
N GLY A 136 7.66 4.65 2.20
CA GLY A 136 7.20 5.73 1.32
C GLY A 136 5.70 5.64 1.03
N SER A 137 5.17 4.44 0.79
CA SER A 137 3.72 4.21 0.63
C SER A 137 2.94 4.54 1.91
N THR A 138 3.51 4.20 3.07
CA THR A 138 2.92 4.53 4.38
C THR A 138 2.94 6.04 4.63
N LEU A 139 4.05 6.71 4.32
CA LEU A 139 4.19 8.16 4.43
C LEU A 139 3.20 8.88 3.51
N LEU A 140 3.02 8.37 2.29
CA LEU A 140 2.01 8.86 1.36
C LEU A 140 0.59 8.73 1.93
N LEU A 141 0.25 7.58 2.52
CA LEU A 141 -1.05 7.38 3.17
C LEU A 141 -1.25 8.34 4.35
N ILE A 142 -0.22 8.56 5.17
CA ILE A 142 -0.27 9.51 6.30
C ILE A 142 -0.45 10.95 5.78
N LEU A 143 0.31 11.34 4.74
CA LEU A 143 0.17 12.66 4.12
C LEU A 143 -1.23 12.86 3.56
N ILE A 144 -1.79 11.85 2.89
CA ILE A 144 -3.16 11.90 2.39
C ILE A 144 -4.15 12.04 3.55
N LEU A 145 -4.00 11.27 4.64
CA LEU A 145 -4.84 11.39 5.84
C LEU A 145 -4.80 12.79 6.48
N ILE A 146 -3.64 13.45 6.48
CA ILE A 146 -3.46 14.80 7.04
C ILE A 146 -4.02 15.88 6.10
N VAL A 147 -3.81 15.73 4.80
CA VAL A 147 -4.19 16.73 3.80
C VAL A 147 -5.70 16.66 3.50
N HIS A 148 -6.31 15.48 3.60
CA HIS A 148 -7.73 15.25 3.39
C HIS A 148 -8.68 16.16 4.21
N PRO A 149 -8.54 16.31 5.55
CA PRO A 149 -9.39 17.21 6.33
C PRO A 149 -9.18 18.69 5.98
N ILE A 150 -7.95 19.10 5.61
CA ILE A 150 -7.66 20.48 5.21
C ILE A 150 -8.40 20.84 3.93
N ILE A 151 -8.36 19.94 2.94
CA ILE A 151 -9.08 20.14 1.68
C ILE A 151 -10.59 20.07 1.88
N TRP A 152 -11.08 19.17 2.74
CA TRP A 152 -12.50 19.13 3.09
C TRP A 152 -12.98 20.48 3.65
N LEU A 153 -12.21 21.08 4.55
CA LEU A 153 -12.51 22.40 5.11
C LEU A 153 -12.52 23.50 4.03
N ALA A 154 -11.51 23.51 3.16
CA ALA A 154 -11.41 24.49 2.06
C ALA A 154 -12.58 24.38 1.08
N VAL A 155 -12.91 23.17 0.61
CA VAL A 155 -14.03 22.93 -0.31
C VAL A 155 -15.36 23.29 0.34
N LYS A 156 -15.52 23.05 1.64
CA LYS A 156 -16.73 23.42 2.38
C LYS A 156 -16.91 24.94 2.48
N GLN A 157 -15.83 25.70 2.68
CA GLN A 157 -15.87 27.17 2.68
C GLN A 157 -16.27 27.73 1.31
N ASP A 158 -15.69 27.22 0.22
CA ASP A 158 -16.01 27.65 -1.15
C ASP A 158 -17.44 27.32 -1.59
N SER A 159 -18.09 26.37 -0.92
CA SER A 159 -19.45 25.95 -1.25
C SER A 159 -20.53 26.93 -0.77
N GLY A 160 -20.17 27.97 0.00
CA GLY A 160 -21.11 29.02 0.40
C GLY A 160 -22.33 28.50 1.17
N VAL A 161 -22.24 27.35 1.83
CA VAL A 161 -23.31 26.83 2.69
C VAL A 161 -23.21 27.56 4.03
N GLU A 162 -23.52 28.85 4.01
CA GLU A 162 -24.04 29.53 5.19
C GLU A 162 -25.34 28.84 5.60
N ARG A 163 -25.48 28.62 6.90
CA ARG A 163 -26.57 27.86 7.52
C ARG A 163 -27.92 28.52 7.32
#